data_AF-A0A521HSW2-F1
#
_entry.id   AF-A0A521HSW2-F1
#
_cell.length_a   1.000
_cell.length_b   1.000
_cell.length_c   1.000
_cell.angle_alpha   90.00
_cell.angle_beta   90.00
_cell.angle_gamma   90.00
#
_symmetry.space_group_name_H-M   'P 1'
#
loop_
_entity.id
_entity.type
_entity.pdbx_description
1 polymer ?
#
loop_
_entity_poly.entity_id
_entity_poly.type
_entity_poly.pdbx_seq_one_letter_code
_entity_poly.pdbx_strand_id
1 'polypeptide(L)'
;MASGHWSRRAIAEARRYGEVAVAGIDGRLIADGDETNEGDAARGHAIPRGERPAPAAFGEGASGSAAPSPARSGAASSSPASSRPSAGPDVPWPARCAIEVPAGRFAYAHFTSNETADGLRFPVWPEVALPLAADMTSDLLSRPLDWQRLGLVYAGMQKTVCAPGLALVVVRRSLLGRALACTPKVMNYAALAEADSRLCTPPVPAVFVAHRMLHWIEAEGGVPVMAARLARRHALVQAALAEGNMHGQPYRQALAPAWRSPVNPCFQLSDVEGCDAFLAAAETAGLRDLGGHPAHGGVRVSLYHGVRDDAVETLADFLVTFARHRSQGGRGPCASAVRVNAHAAADRAAARAAIPTAAADVPVVKGRDRT
;
A
#
# COMPACT_ATOMS: atom_id res chain seq x y z
N MET A 1 12.79 -3.60 12.38
CA MET A 1 12.99 -4.25 11.06
C MET A 1 11.80 -3.90 10.19
N ALA A 2 11.98 -3.27 9.02
CA ALA A 2 10.86 -2.94 8.12
C ALA A 2 11.28 -3.17 6.66
N SER A 3 11.11 -4.40 6.20
CA SER A 3 11.00 -4.72 4.78
C SER A 3 9.54 -5.05 4.50
N GLY A 4 8.99 -4.60 3.36
CA GLY A 4 7.61 -4.94 2.98
C GLY A 4 7.34 -6.44 3.15
N HIS A 5 6.19 -6.79 3.71
CA HIS A 5 5.90 -8.15 4.12
C HIS A 5 5.67 -9.04 2.88
N TRP A 6 6.74 -9.62 2.36
CA TRP A 6 6.62 -10.73 1.43
C TRP A 6 6.12 -11.95 2.21
N SER A 7 5.01 -12.53 1.75
CA SER A 7 4.55 -13.81 2.31
C SER A 7 5.63 -14.87 2.13
N ARG A 8 5.68 -15.87 3.03
CA ARG A 8 6.58 -17.03 2.90
C ARG A 8 6.47 -17.68 1.52
N ARG A 9 5.24 -17.72 0.95
CA ARG A 9 4.98 -18.21 -0.41
C ARG A 9 5.65 -17.35 -1.49
N ALA A 10 5.61 -16.02 -1.36
CA ALA A 10 6.26 -15.11 -2.30
C ALA A 10 7.79 -15.25 -2.26
N ILE A 11 8.37 -15.36 -1.06
CA ILE A 11 9.81 -15.61 -0.89
C ILE A 11 10.19 -16.97 -1.48
N ALA A 12 9.42 -18.02 -1.19
CA ALA A 12 9.65 -19.35 -1.73
C ALA A 12 9.59 -19.38 -3.27
N GLU A 13 8.63 -18.69 -3.87
CA GLU A 13 8.53 -18.58 -5.34
C GLU A 13 9.73 -17.81 -5.92
N ALA A 14 10.11 -16.68 -5.32
CA ALA A 14 11.28 -15.91 -5.78
C ALA A 14 12.58 -16.72 -5.73
N ARG A 15 12.75 -17.57 -4.70
CA ARG A 15 13.90 -18.47 -4.56
C ARG A 15 14.03 -19.49 -5.68
N ARG A 16 12.96 -19.77 -6.43
CA ARG A 16 13.02 -20.64 -7.62
C ARG A 16 13.79 -20.00 -8.78
N TYR A 17 13.92 -18.67 -8.79
CA TYR A 17 14.55 -17.91 -9.88
C TYR A 17 15.90 -17.29 -9.50
N GLY A 18 16.28 -17.31 -8.22
CA GLY A 18 17.56 -16.79 -7.77
C GLY A 18 17.69 -16.69 -6.27
N GLU A 19 18.84 -16.18 -5.82
CA GLU A 19 19.09 -15.89 -4.41
C GLU A 19 18.23 -14.72 -3.92
N VAL A 20 17.66 -14.84 -2.72
CA VAL A 20 16.86 -13.81 -2.07
C VAL A 20 17.43 -13.53 -0.69
N ALA A 21 17.79 -12.26 -0.44
CA ALA A 21 18.17 -11.75 0.86
C ALA A 21 17.24 -10.59 1.26
N VAL A 22 17.04 -10.40 2.56
CA VAL A 22 16.22 -9.30 3.10
C VAL A 22 17.15 -8.26 3.69
N ALA A 23 16.96 -7.00 3.34
CA ALA A 23 17.69 -5.89 3.93
C ALA A 23 16.90 -5.29 5.09
N GLY A 24 17.57 -5.13 6.23
CA GLY A 24 17.09 -4.30 7.33
C GLY A 24 17.15 -2.82 6.98
N ILE A 25 16.37 -2.02 7.70
CA ILE A 25 16.38 -0.55 7.59
C ILE A 25 17.63 0.11 8.17
N ASP A 26 18.44 -0.66 8.90
CA ASP A 26 19.79 -0.33 9.34
C ASP A 26 20.85 -0.57 8.24
N GLY A 27 20.41 -0.95 7.03
CA GLY A 27 21.28 -1.16 5.88
C GLY A 27 21.95 -2.52 5.83
N ARG A 28 21.75 -3.37 6.85
CA ARG A 28 22.37 -4.69 6.93
C ARG A 28 21.56 -5.73 6.16
N LEU A 29 22.27 -6.58 5.43
CA LEU A 29 21.68 -7.78 4.86
C LEU A 29 21.47 -8.81 5.97
N ILE A 30 20.23 -9.26 6.10
CA ILE A 30 19.87 -10.34 6.98
C ILE A 30 20.05 -11.62 6.17
N ALA A 31 21.13 -12.34 6.49
CA ALA A 31 21.36 -13.66 5.94
C ALA A 31 20.37 -14.64 6.56
N ASP A 32 19.77 -15.46 5.70
CA ASP A 32 18.81 -16.50 5.99
C ASP A 32 17.43 -16.10 6.52
N GLY A 33 16.44 -16.82 5.99
CA GLY A 33 15.06 -16.79 6.42
C GLY A 33 14.84 -17.54 7.74
N ASP A 34 15.80 -17.46 8.66
CA ASP A 34 15.52 -17.72 10.06
C ASP A 34 14.90 -16.44 10.63
N GLU A 35 13.57 -16.43 10.60
CA GLU A 35 12.83 -15.95 11.77
C GLU A 35 13.34 -16.76 12.97
N THR A 36 14.50 -16.42 13.55
CA THR A 36 14.98 -17.06 14.77
C THR A 36 13.93 -16.78 15.84
N ASN A 37 13.19 -17.83 16.22
CA ASN A 37 12.86 -18.03 17.62
C ASN A 37 14.15 -17.77 18.41
N GLU A 38 14.08 -16.89 19.40
CA GLU A 38 15.14 -16.80 20.40
C GLU A 38 15.35 -18.18 21.02
N GLY A 39 16.41 -18.88 20.61
CA GLY A 39 16.79 -20.17 21.19
C GLY A 39 17.30 -21.20 20.21
N ASP A 40 18.36 -20.92 19.45
CA ASP A 40 19.34 -21.97 19.03
C ASP A 40 20.60 -21.35 18.39
N ALA A 41 21.26 -20.46 19.13
CA ALA A 41 22.58 -19.98 18.75
C ALA A 41 23.68 -20.99 19.17
N ALA A 42 23.81 -22.12 18.46
CA ALA A 42 25.04 -22.91 18.46
C ALA A 42 24.99 -24.01 17.38
N ARG A 43 25.50 -23.72 16.17
CA ARG A 43 26.31 -24.62 15.31
C ARG A 43 26.49 -23.97 13.94
N GLY A 44 27.68 -23.45 13.68
CA GLY A 44 28.05 -23.02 12.33
C GLY A 44 28.25 -24.24 11.43
N HIS A 45 27.57 -24.28 10.29
CA HIS A 45 27.85 -25.22 9.19
C HIS A 45 27.84 -24.47 7.85
N ALA A 46 28.82 -24.78 7.00
CA ALA A 46 28.94 -24.26 5.64
C ALA A 46 27.88 -24.88 4.71
N ILE A 47 27.34 -24.07 3.79
CA ILE A 47 26.23 -24.45 2.90
C ILE A 47 26.76 -24.75 1.47
N PRO A 48 26.37 -25.88 0.84
CA PRO A 48 26.82 -26.27 -0.49
C PRO A 48 26.11 -25.52 -1.62
N ARG A 49 26.80 -25.38 -2.78
CA ARG A 49 26.26 -24.82 -4.03
C ARG A 49 25.17 -25.74 -4.60
N GLY A 50 23.92 -25.27 -4.63
CA GLY A 50 22.80 -25.98 -5.27
C GLY A 50 22.76 -25.75 -6.79
N GLU A 51 22.58 -26.84 -7.54
CA GLU A 51 22.33 -26.80 -9.00
C GLU A 51 20.91 -26.32 -9.34
N ARG A 52 20.76 -25.71 -10.53
CA ARG A 52 19.48 -25.18 -11.02
C ARG A 52 18.46 -26.31 -11.28
N PRO A 53 17.24 -26.25 -10.75
CA PRO A 53 16.21 -27.20 -11.11
C PRO A 53 15.66 -26.93 -12.53
N ALA A 54 15.32 -28.00 -13.24
CA ALA A 54 14.68 -27.96 -14.56
C ALA A 54 13.23 -27.41 -14.47
N PRO A 55 12.71 -26.76 -15.54
CA PRO A 55 11.39 -26.15 -15.50
C PRO A 55 10.28 -27.21 -15.37
N ALA A 56 9.39 -27.02 -14.40
CA ALA A 56 8.16 -27.79 -14.27
C ALA A 56 7.19 -27.40 -15.41
N ALA A 57 6.68 -28.40 -16.13
CA ALA A 57 5.67 -28.22 -17.16
C ALA A 57 4.37 -27.67 -16.55
N PHE A 58 3.82 -26.61 -17.16
CA PHE A 58 2.45 -26.19 -16.90
C PHE A 58 1.51 -27.23 -17.54
N GLY A 59 0.82 -28.02 -16.70
CA GLY A 59 -0.21 -28.94 -17.16
C GLY A 59 -1.48 -28.19 -17.56
N GLU A 60 -1.96 -28.47 -18.77
CA GLU A 60 -3.29 -28.10 -19.24
C GLU A 60 -4.37 -28.78 -18.39
N GLY A 61 -5.38 -28.02 -17.98
CA GLY A 61 -6.47 -28.53 -17.15
C GLY A 61 -7.59 -27.51 -16.95
N ALA A 62 -8.47 -27.45 -17.96
CA ALA A 62 -9.91 -27.15 -17.94
C ALA A 62 -10.48 -26.01 -17.05
N SER A 63 -11.25 -25.17 -17.73
CA SER A 63 -12.36 -24.35 -17.25
C SER A 63 -13.20 -24.97 -16.12
N GLY A 64 -13.50 -24.19 -15.08
CA GLY A 64 -14.48 -24.53 -14.05
C GLY A 64 -15.02 -23.27 -13.37
N SER A 65 -16.35 -23.15 -13.35
CA SER A 65 -17.12 -21.98 -12.96
C SER A 65 -17.00 -21.58 -11.49
N ALA A 66 -17.22 -20.30 -11.24
CA ALA A 66 -17.58 -19.78 -9.93
C ALA A 66 -18.88 -20.42 -9.42
N ALA A 67 -18.85 -20.94 -8.19
CA ALA A 67 -20.02 -21.14 -7.35
C ALA A 67 -19.59 -21.00 -5.87
N PRO A 68 -20.44 -20.40 -5.01
CA PRO A 68 -20.10 -20.07 -3.63
C PRO A 68 -20.24 -21.30 -2.73
N SER A 69 -19.54 -21.32 -1.60
CA SER A 69 -19.83 -22.28 -0.53
C SER A 69 -19.73 -21.67 0.87
N PRO A 70 -20.49 -22.23 1.82
CA PRO A 70 -21.26 -21.46 2.79
C PRO A 70 -20.57 -21.35 4.16
N ALA A 71 -21.18 -20.54 5.02
CA ALA A 71 -20.86 -20.38 6.43
C ALA A 71 -20.55 -21.72 7.13
N ARG A 72 -19.38 -21.77 7.78
CA ARG A 72 -19.10 -22.73 8.85
C ARG A 72 -18.80 -21.97 10.12
N SER A 73 -19.69 -22.17 11.07
CA SER A 73 -19.56 -21.86 12.49
C SER A 73 -18.47 -22.70 13.15
N GLY A 74 -17.84 -22.14 14.19
CA GLY A 74 -17.31 -22.86 15.33
C GLY A 74 -16.10 -23.77 15.09
N ALA A 75 -14.90 -23.19 15.03
CA ALA A 75 -13.69 -23.83 15.54
C ALA A 75 -12.67 -22.73 15.86
N ALA A 76 -12.30 -22.61 17.15
CA ALA A 76 -11.18 -21.80 17.58
C ALA A 76 -9.91 -22.36 16.95
N SER A 77 -9.42 -21.73 15.88
CA SER A 77 -8.08 -21.97 15.36
C SER A 77 -7.11 -21.03 16.07
N SER A 78 -6.39 -21.56 17.05
CA SER A 78 -5.16 -20.94 17.52
C SER A 78 -4.17 -20.87 16.36
N SER A 79 -4.08 -19.70 15.73
CA SER A 79 -3.05 -19.43 14.73
C SER A 79 -1.68 -19.36 15.44
N PRO A 80 -0.66 -20.10 15.00
CA PRO A 80 0.67 -19.98 15.56
C PRO A 80 1.21 -18.57 15.24
N ALA A 81 1.61 -17.86 16.29
CA ALA A 81 2.15 -16.52 16.22
C ALA A 81 3.36 -16.45 15.28
N SER A 82 3.21 -15.73 14.16
CA SER A 82 4.36 -15.29 13.37
C SER A 82 5.00 -14.11 14.11
N SER A 83 6.24 -14.26 14.56
CA SER A 83 7.04 -13.19 15.16
C SER A 83 7.21 -12.04 14.15
N ARG A 84 6.62 -10.89 14.48
CA ARG A 84 6.56 -9.70 13.61
C ARG A 84 7.83 -8.86 13.76
N PRO A 85 8.50 -8.45 12.68
CA PRO A 85 9.46 -7.38 12.71
C PRO A 85 8.71 -6.05 12.75
N SER A 86 8.69 -5.39 13.90
CA SER A 86 8.10 -4.06 14.04
C SER A 86 9.11 -2.98 13.61
N ALA A 87 8.65 -2.00 12.83
CA ALA A 87 9.01 -0.62 13.15
C ALA A 87 8.29 -0.32 14.47
N GLY A 88 8.91 -0.68 15.58
CA GLY A 88 8.38 -0.40 16.90
C GLY A 88 8.11 1.10 17.06
N PRO A 89 7.35 1.50 18.09
CA PRO A 89 7.00 2.90 18.33
C PRO A 89 8.23 3.84 18.41
N ASP A 90 9.41 3.29 18.69
CA ASP A 90 10.64 4.04 18.96
C ASP A 90 11.77 3.82 17.93
N VAL A 91 11.49 3.26 16.73
CA VAL A 91 12.54 3.13 15.71
C VAL A 91 12.64 4.44 14.91
N PRO A 92 13.67 5.29 15.14
CA PRO A 92 13.81 6.54 14.41
C PRO A 92 14.07 6.25 12.93
N TRP A 93 13.51 7.12 12.07
CA TRP A 93 13.77 7.06 10.64
C TRP A 93 15.26 7.37 10.35
N PRO A 94 15.98 6.53 9.60
CA PRO A 94 17.36 6.85 9.26
C PRO A 94 17.40 7.98 8.23
N ALA A 95 18.25 9.00 8.43
CA ALA A 95 18.39 10.11 7.48
C ALA A 95 18.73 9.63 6.05
N ARG A 96 19.36 8.46 5.94
CA ARG A 96 19.60 7.70 4.70
C ARG A 96 19.39 6.21 4.94
N CYS A 97 18.77 5.53 4.00
CA CYS A 97 18.64 4.07 4.00
C CYS A 97 19.66 3.47 3.01
N ALA A 98 20.94 3.58 3.33
CA ALA A 98 22.01 3.01 2.50
C ALA A 98 22.10 1.50 2.73
N ILE A 99 21.99 0.72 1.65
CA ILE A 99 22.07 -0.74 1.69
C ILE A 99 23.33 -1.16 0.94
N GLU A 100 24.27 -1.75 1.68
CA GLU A 100 25.46 -2.34 1.10
C GLU A 100 25.16 -3.77 0.63
N VAL A 101 25.52 -4.05 -0.62
CA VAL A 101 25.27 -5.34 -1.26
C VAL A 101 26.57 -5.86 -1.88
N PRO A 102 26.92 -7.15 -1.70
CA PRO A 102 28.06 -7.75 -2.37
C PRO A 102 27.96 -7.61 -3.88
N ALA A 103 29.02 -7.08 -4.50
CA ALA A 103 29.07 -6.86 -5.94
C ALA A 103 28.83 -8.17 -6.72
N GLY A 104 27.98 -8.10 -7.75
CA GLY A 104 27.71 -9.23 -8.65
C GLY A 104 26.83 -10.34 -8.08
N ARG A 105 26.37 -10.26 -6.82
CA ARG A 105 25.55 -11.30 -6.19
C ARG A 105 24.06 -11.17 -6.48
N PHE A 106 23.53 -9.94 -6.46
CA PHE A 106 22.10 -9.66 -6.62
C PHE A 106 21.82 -8.89 -7.91
N ALA A 107 20.68 -9.17 -8.55
CA ALA A 107 20.31 -8.55 -9.83
C ALA A 107 19.58 -7.20 -9.68
N TYR A 108 18.80 -7.04 -8.61
CA TYR A 108 18.01 -5.85 -8.30
C TYR A 108 17.70 -5.82 -6.79
N ALA A 109 17.26 -4.67 -6.30
CA ALA A 109 16.64 -4.54 -4.98
C ALA A 109 15.15 -4.27 -5.15
N HIS A 110 14.29 -4.88 -4.34
CA HIS A 110 12.84 -4.62 -4.34
C HIS A 110 12.42 -3.99 -3.03
N PHE A 111 11.48 -3.04 -3.10
CA PHE A 111 10.78 -2.55 -1.92
C PHE A 111 9.31 -2.22 -2.21
N THR A 112 8.47 -2.35 -1.19
CA THR A 112 7.10 -1.83 -1.21
C THR A 112 7.11 -0.39 -0.71
N SER A 113 6.81 0.57 -1.58
CA SER A 113 6.86 2.00 -1.21
C SER A 113 5.85 2.38 -0.13
N ASN A 114 4.69 1.70 -0.10
CA ASN A 114 3.61 1.88 0.85
C ASN A 114 2.89 0.54 1.13
N GLU A 115 3.02 0.03 2.36
CA GLU A 115 2.34 -1.16 2.84
C GLU A 115 0.93 -0.83 3.35
N THR A 116 -0.07 -1.28 2.60
CA THR A 116 -1.49 -0.95 2.85
C THR A 116 -2.05 -1.62 4.10
N ALA A 117 -1.60 -2.84 4.42
CA ALA A 117 -2.12 -3.59 5.56
C ALA A 117 -1.62 -2.99 6.88
N ASP A 118 -0.33 -2.69 6.94
CA ASP A 118 0.32 -2.12 8.13
C ASP A 118 0.14 -0.61 8.26
N GLY A 119 -0.26 0.06 7.18
CA GLY A 119 -0.33 1.52 7.14
C GLY A 119 1.05 2.14 7.24
N LEU A 120 2.05 1.52 6.62
CA LEU A 120 3.44 1.94 6.61
C LEU A 120 3.80 2.55 5.25
N ARG A 121 4.53 3.66 5.24
CA ARG A 121 5.12 4.22 4.02
C ARG A 121 6.60 4.51 4.22
N PHE A 122 7.41 4.32 3.19
CA PHE A 122 8.80 4.76 3.17
C PHE A 122 8.88 6.28 2.89
N PRO A 123 9.20 7.13 3.88
CA PRO A 123 9.50 8.54 3.68
C PRO A 123 10.77 8.76 2.83
N VAL A 124 11.83 7.97 3.03
CA VAL A 124 13.04 7.98 2.17
C VAL A 124 13.22 6.59 1.54
N TRP A 125 13.62 6.57 0.26
CA TRP A 125 13.84 5.32 -0.47
C TRP A 125 15.24 4.76 -0.24
N PRO A 126 15.40 3.43 -0.37
CA PRO A 126 16.71 2.78 -0.33
C PRO A 126 17.73 3.43 -1.28
N GLU A 127 18.95 3.59 -0.80
CA GLU A 127 20.14 3.93 -1.57
C GLU A 127 20.94 2.64 -1.75
N VAL A 128 20.94 2.09 -2.96
CA VAL A 128 21.58 0.81 -3.28
C VAL A 128 22.17 0.88 -4.69
N ALA A 129 23.31 0.23 -4.90
CA ALA A 129 24.01 0.22 -6.19
C ALA A 129 23.34 -0.65 -7.28
N LEU A 130 22.19 -1.26 -6.96
CA LEU A 130 21.43 -2.14 -7.85
C LEU A 130 20.24 -1.41 -8.46
N PRO A 131 19.71 -1.88 -9.61
CA PRO A 131 18.40 -1.42 -10.09
C PRO A 131 17.34 -1.56 -9.00
N LEU A 132 16.63 -0.48 -8.71
CA LEU A 132 15.59 -0.45 -7.68
C LEU A 132 14.21 -0.73 -8.31
N ALA A 133 13.57 -1.80 -7.87
CA ALA A 133 12.20 -2.17 -8.21
C ALA A 133 11.24 -1.74 -7.09
N ALA A 134 10.19 -0.99 -7.42
CA ALA A 134 9.22 -0.49 -6.45
C ALA A 134 7.81 -1.02 -6.72
N ASP A 135 7.19 -1.60 -5.70
CA ASP A 135 5.73 -1.73 -5.65
C ASP A 135 5.13 -0.38 -5.22
N MET A 136 4.36 0.23 -6.11
CA MET A 136 3.66 1.49 -5.86
C MET A 136 2.14 1.34 -5.99
N THR A 137 1.63 0.11 -5.91
CA THR A 137 0.19 -0.19 -6.08
C THR A 137 -0.69 0.75 -5.25
N SER A 138 -0.30 1.05 -4.01
CA SER A 138 -1.10 1.81 -3.05
C SER A 138 -0.76 3.28 -2.93
N ASP A 139 0.32 3.78 -3.57
CA ASP A 139 0.71 5.18 -3.47
C ASP A 139 1.13 5.82 -4.81
N LEU A 140 0.92 5.14 -5.94
CA LEU A 140 1.17 5.68 -7.27
C LEU A 140 0.42 7.02 -7.45
N LEU A 141 1.12 8.03 -7.98
CA LEU A 141 0.63 9.40 -8.20
C LEU A 141 0.24 10.17 -6.92
N SER A 142 0.61 9.69 -5.73
CA SER A 142 0.33 10.38 -4.45
C SER A 142 1.41 11.36 -4.00
N ARG A 143 2.59 11.34 -4.63
CA ARG A 143 3.68 12.29 -4.42
C ARG A 143 4.53 12.42 -5.69
N PRO A 144 5.24 13.54 -5.91
CA PRO A 144 6.27 13.61 -6.93
C PRO A 144 7.35 12.55 -6.71
N LEU A 145 7.85 11.98 -7.80
CA LEU A 145 8.82 10.88 -7.78
C LEU A 145 10.05 11.25 -8.59
N ASP A 146 11.22 10.87 -8.07
CA ASP A 146 12.45 10.86 -8.86
C ASP A 146 12.54 9.52 -9.63
N TRP A 147 12.04 9.54 -10.86
CA TRP A 147 12.06 8.38 -11.75
C TRP A 147 13.47 7.93 -12.13
N GLN A 148 14.48 8.79 -12.00
CA GLN A 148 15.87 8.44 -12.34
C GLN A 148 16.51 7.50 -11.31
N ARG A 149 15.95 7.40 -10.10
CA ARG A 149 16.39 6.42 -9.09
C ARG A 149 15.79 5.04 -9.30
N LEU A 150 14.73 4.92 -10.09
CA LEU A 150 13.97 3.69 -10.24
C LEU A 150 14.39 2.92 -11.50
N GLY A 151 14.59 1.61 -11.34
CA GLY A 151 14.80 0.68 -12.44
C GLY A 151 13.48 0.15 -12.97
N LEU A 152 12.58 -0.25 -12.06
CA LEU A 152 11.25 -0.75 -12.39
C LEU A 152 10.24 -0.25 -11.35
N VAL A 153 9.05 0.12 -11.79
CA VAL A 153 7.89 0.38 -10.94
C VAL A 153 6.76 -0.48 -11.44
N TYR A 154 6.04 -1.12 -10.53
CA TYR A 154 4.76 -1.71 -10.87
C TYR A 154 3.67 -1.27 -9.89
N ALA A 155 2.45 -1.22 -10.39
CA ALA A 155 1.26 -0.90 -9.61
C ALA A 155 0.06 -1.65 -10.16
N GLY A 156 -0.61 -2.42 -9.31
CA GLY A 156 -1.99 -2.82 -9.59
C GLY A 156 -2.89 -1.59 -9.54
N MET A 157 -3.70 -1.37 -10.57
CA MET A 157 -4.44 -0.12 -10.76
C MET A 157 -5.73 -0.06 -9.94
N GLN A 158 -6.07 -1.10 -9.16
CA GLN A 158 -7.29 -1.18 -8.35
C GLN A 158 -7.32 -0.24 -7.13
N LYS A 159 -6.16 0.27 -6.68
CA LYS A 159 -6.09 1.13 -5.48
C LYS A 159 -6.21 2.60 -5.86
N THR A 160 -5.09 3.27 -6.16
CA THR A 160 -5.05 4.73 -6.37
C THR A 160 -5.82 5.20 -7.61
N VAL A 161 -5.96 4.35 -8.63
CA VAL A 161 -6.57 4.67 -9.93
C VAL A 161 -7.90 3.93 -10.15
N CYS A 162 -8.37 3.15 -9.16
CA CYS A 162 -9.69 2.48 -9.18
C CYS A 162 -10.00 1.61 -10.42
N ALA A 163 -8.99 1.03 -11.06
CA ALA A 163 -9.11 0.20 -12.26
C ALA A 163 -8.66 -1.26 -11.99
N PRO A 164 -9.51 -2.10 -11.37
CA PRO A 164 -9.17 -3.51 -11.12
C PRO A 164 -9.01 -4.32 -12.41
N GLY A 165 -8.12 -5.32 -12.36
CA GLY A 165 -7.80 -6.16 -13.53
C GLY A 165 -6.73 -5.57 -14.46
N LEU A 166 -6.15 -4.42 -14.12
CA LEU A 166 -5.05 -3.79 -14.84
C LEU A 166 -3.84 -3.58 -13.93
N ALA A 167 -2.64 -3.78 -14.48
CA ALA A 167 -1.39 -3.41 -13.84
C ALA A 167 -0.61 -2.45 -14.76
N LEU A 168 -0.03 -1.41 -14.18
CA LEU A 168 0.95 -0.55 -14.82
C LEU A 168 2.34 -1.04 -14.48
N VAL A 169 3.21 -1.11 -15.48
CA VAL A 169 4.65 -1.32 -15.29
C VAL A 169 5.41 -0.22 -16.01
N VAL A 170 6.29 0.47 -15.28
CA VAL A 170 7.26 1.42 -15.82
C VAL A 170 8.63 0.78 -15.67
N VAL A 171 9.31 0.52 -16.78
CA VAL A 171 10.61 -0.17 -16.78
C VAL A 171 11.64 0.65 -17.54
N ARG A 172 12.84 0.78 -16.97
CA ARG A 172 13.97 1.45 -17.62
C ARG A 172 14.37 0.65 -18.86
N ARG A 173 14.50 1.33 -20.00
CA ARG A 173 14.82 0.69 -21.30
C ARG A 173 16.07 -0.19 -21.24
N SER A 174 17.10 0.19 -20.47
CA SER A 174 18.34 -0.58 -20.30
C SER A 174 18.18 -1.93 -19.59
N LEU A 175 17.02 -2.19 -18.98
CA LEU A 175 16.67 -3.46 -18.34
C LEU A 175 15.86 -4.39 -19.25
N LEU A 176 15.39 -3.90 -20.41
CA LEU A 176 14.70 -4.73 -21.40
C LEU A 176 15.66 -5.74 -22.05
N GLY A 177 15.12 -6.85 -22.56
CA GLY A 177 15.91 -7.90 -23.22
C GLY A 177 16.64 -8.85 -22.26
N ARG A 178 16.40 -8.72 -20.95
CA ARG A 178 17.03 -9.53 -19.89
C ARG A 178 16.13 -10.63 -19.31
N ALA A 179 15.00 -10.92 -19.97
CA ALA A 179 14.08 -11.96 -19.54
C ALA A 179 14.76 -13.34 -19.56
N LEU A 180 14.36 -14.24 -18.66
CA LEU A 180 14.83 -15.63 -18.69
C LEU A 180 14.30 -16.32 -19.95
N ALA A 181 15.04 -17.29 -20.47
CA ALA A 181 14.63 -18.03 -21.67
C ALA A 181 13.28 -18.75 -21.50
N CYS A 182 12.93 -19.13 -20.26
CA CYS A 182 11.65 -19.76 -19.93
C CYS A 182 10.49 -18.78 -19.69
N THR A 183 10.73 -17.46 -19.72
CA THR A 183 9.69 -16.47 -19.45
C THR A 183 8.63 -16.49 -20.57
N PRO A 184 7.34 -16.76 -20.25
CA PRO A 184 6.27 -16.68 -21.25
C PRO A 184 6.25 -15.33 -21.94
N LYS A 185 5.95 -15.29 -23.24
CA LYS A 185 5.98 -14.05 -24.04
C LYS A 185 5.13 -12.94 -23.44
N VAL A 186 3.96 -13.28 -22.87
CA VAL A 186 3.05 -12.33 -22.20
C VAL A 186 3.60 -11.73 -20.90
N MET A 187 4.63 -12.35 -20.29
CA MET A 187 5.35 -11.84 -19.11
C MET A 187 6.69 -11.20 -19.47
N ASN A 188 7.06 -11.18 -20.76
CA ASN A 188 8.31 -10.59 -21.22
C ASN A 188 8.12 -9.09 -21.51
N TYR A 189 8.71 -8.23 -20.69
CA TYR A 189 8.58 -6.77 -20.83
C TYR A 189 9.13 -6.22 -22.15
N ALA A 190 10.13 -6.84 -22.77
CA ALA A 190 10.62 -6.41 -24.07
C ALA A 190 9.59 -6.67 -25.17
N ALA A 191 8.99 -7.87 -25.16
CA ALA A 191 7.94 -8.22 -26.11
C ALA A 191 6.66 -7.38 -25.90
N LEU A 192 6.30 -7.08 -24.64
CA LEU A 192 5.20 -6.18 -24.32
C LEU A 192 5.47 -4.75 -24.83
N ALA A 193 6.69 -4.24 -24.67
CA ALA A 193 7.06 -2.91 -25.13
C ALA A 193 7.08 -2.82 -26.67
N GLU A 194 7.60 -3.84 -27.36
CA GLU A 194 7.62 -3.92 -28.83
C GLU A 194 6.21 -3.94 -29.43
N ALA A 195 5.28 -4.62 -28.77
CA ALA A 195 3.88 -4.70 -29.19
C ALA A 195 3.01 -3.55 -28.64
N ASP A 196 3.58 -2.50 -28.04
CA ASP A 196 2.83 -1.40 -27.40
C ASP A 196 1.75 -1.91 -26.40
N SER A 197 2.09 -2.95 -25.63
CA SER A 197 1.20 -3.65 -24.69
C SER A 197 -0.01 -4.35 -25.32
N ARG A 198 0.06 -4.69 -26.62
CA ARG A 198 -0.99 -5.38 -27.39
C ARG A 198 -0.56 -6.77 -27.84
N LEU A 199 0.22 -7.49 -27.03
CA LEU A 199 0.56 -8.91 -27.29
C LEU A 199 -0.67 -9.82 -27.29
N CYS A 200 -1.67 -9.47 -26.50
CA CYS A 200 -2.99 -10.08 -26.47
C CYS A 200 -4.04 -8.97 -26.29
N THR A 201 -5.33 -9.34 -26.36
CA THR A 201 -6.42 -8.39 -26.10
C THR A 201 -6.30 -7.80 -24.69
N PRO A 202 -6.10 -6.47 -24.54
CA PRO A 202 -6.00 -5.87 -23.22
C PRO A 202 -7.36 -5.87 -22.50
N PRO A 203 -7.40 -5.71 -21.17
CA PRO A 203 -8.66 -5.57 -20.43
C PRO A 203 -9.30 -4.21 -20.72
N VAL A 204 -9.99 -4.08 -21.86
CA VAL A 204 -10.51 -2.82 -22.41
C VAL A 204 -11.29 -1.99 -21.38
N PRO A 205 -12.22 -2.56 -20.57
CA PRO A 205 -12.92 -1.78 -19.56
C PRO A 205 -12.00 -1.18 -18.49
N ALA A 206 -11.00 -1.94 -18.02
CA ALA A 206 -10.05 -1.47 -17.01
C ALA A 206 -9.13 -0.38 -17.57
N VAL A 207 -8.69 -0.52 -18.82
CA VAL A 207 -7.93 0.51 -19.54
C VAL A 207 -8.75 1.80 -19.67
N PHE A 208 -10.04 1.69 -20.01
CA PHE A 208 -10.93 2.86 -20.11
C PHE A 208 -11.07 3.58 -18.76
N VAL A 209 -11.33 2.87 -17.66
CA VAL A 209 -11.44 3.48 -16.32
C VAL A 209 -10.13 4.15 -15.92
N ALA A 210 -8.99 3.48 -16.13
CA ALA A 210 -7.68 4.06 -15.84
C ALA A 210 -7.44 5.33 -16.65
N HIS A 211 -7.76 5.33 -17.94
CA HIS A 211 -7.65 6.49 -18.81
C HIS A 211 -8.49 7.67 -18.31
N ARG A 212 -9.74 7.45 -17.90
CA ARG A 212 -10.61 8.49 -17.33
C ARG A 212 -10.05 9.06 -16.03
N MET A 213 -9.56 8.21 -15.14
CA MET A 213 -8.98 8.64 -13.86
C MET A 213 -7.67 9.41 -14.07
N LEU A 214 -6.81 9.01 -14.99
CA LEU A 214 -5.57 9.71 -15.30
C LEU A 214 -5.84 11.12 -15.87
N HIS A 215 -6.80 11.24 -16.79
CA HIS A 215 -7.21 12.56 -17.30
C HIS A 215 -7.83 13.45 -16.22
N TRP A 216 -8.61 12.87 -15.31
CA TRP A 216 -9.12 13.64 -14.18
C TRP A 216 -7.98 14.12 -13.27
N ILE A 217 -7.01 13.26 -12.94
CA ILE A 217 -5.83 13.66 -12.15
C ILE A 217 -5.07 14.80 -12.84
N GLU A 218 -4.87 14.71 -14.16
CA GLU A 218 -4.21 15.76 -14.96
C GLU A 218 -4.99 17.08 -14.91
N ALA A 219 -6.31 17.05 -15.15
CA ALA A 219 -7.18 18.22 -15.13
C ALA A 219 -7.24 18.91 -13.76
N GLU A 220 -7.08 18.16 -12.68
CA GLU A 220 -7.04 18.69 -11.31
C GLU A 220 -5.69 19.36 -10.96
N GLY A 221 -4.72 19.39 -11.87
CA GLY A 221 -3.38 19.95 -11.63
C GLY A 221 -2.30 18.90 -11.32
N GLY A 222 -2.59 17.64 -11.60
CA GLY A 222 -1.62 16.54 -11.56
C GLY A 222 -1.13 16.15 -10.17
N VAL A 223 0.02 15.48 -10.15
CA VAL A 223 0.62 14.90 -8.94
C VAL A 223 0.88 15.93 -7.82
N PRO A 224 1.32 17.17 -8.08
CA PRO A 224 1.50 18.17 -7.02
C PRO A 224 0.21 18.47 -6.25
N VAL A 225 -0.93 18.61 -6.95
CA VAL A 225 -2.23 18.85 -6.32
C VAL A 225 -2.71 17.60 -5.58
N MET A 226 -2.54 16.41 -6.14
CA MET A 226 -2.86 15.16 -5.44
C MET A 226 -2.06 14.99 -4.15
N ALA A 227 -0.76 15.35 -4.16
CA ALA A 227 0.09 15.31 -2.98
C ALA A 227 -0.36 16.29 -1.89
N ALA A 228 -0.68 17.54 -2.27
CA ALA A 228 -1.19 18.54 -1.32
C ALA A 228 -2.54 18.13 -0.73
N ARG A 229 -3.44 17.60 -1.56
CA ARG A 229 -4.75 17.07 -1.14
C ARG A 229 -4.61 15.92 -0.15
N LEU A 230 -3.73 14.96 -0.44
CA LEU A 230 -3.43 13.86 0.47
C LEU A 230 -2.88 14.37 1.82
N ALA A 231 -1.93 15.31 1.79
CA ALA A 231 -1.34 15.87 3.00
C ALA A 231 -2.40 16.51 3.91
N ARG A 232 -3.33 17.30 3.34
CA ARG A 232 -4.45 17.89 4.11
C ARG A 232 -5.37 16.83 4.70
N ARG A 233 -5.79 15.84 3.90
CA ARG A 233 -6.69 14.76 4.35
C ARG A 233 -6.06 13.96 5.49
N HIS A 234 -4.78 13.62 5.34
CA HIS A 234 -4.04 12.94 6.39
C HIS A 234 -3.95 13.77 7.66
N ALA A 235 -3.61 15.06 7.56
CA ALA A 235 -3.53 15.95 8.70
C ALA A 235 -4.88 16.06 9.44
N LEU A 236 -5.99 16.13 8.70
CA LEU A 236 -7.33 16.15 9.28
C LEU A 236 -7.64 14.87 10.07
N VAL A 237 -7.33 13.69 9.51
CA VAL A 237 -7.51 12.41 10.23
C VAL A 237 -6.62 12.34 11.47
N GLN A 238 -5.36 12.77 11.38
CA GLN A 238 -4.44 12.77 12.53
C GLN A 238 -4.91 13.74 13.63
N ALA A 239 -5.40 14.92 13.27
CA ALA A 239 -5.96 15.88 14.23
C ALA A 239 -7.19 15.30 14.94
N ALA A 240 -8.09 14.65 14.20
CA ALA A 240 -9.27 14.01 14.77
C ALA A 240 -8.93 12.84 15.70
N LEU A 241 -7.92 12.03 15.36
CA LEU A 241 -7.41 10.98 16.24
C LEU A 241 -6.83 11.57 17.53
N ALA A 242 -6.06 12.66 17.44
CA ALA A 242 -5.47 13.34 18.59
C ALA A 242 -6.56 13.95 19.50
N GLU A 243 -7.54 14.66 18.94
CA GLU A 243 -8.67 15.21 19.68
C GLU A 243 -9.52 14.10 20.32
N GLY A 244 -9.83 13.03 19.57
CA GLY A 244 -10.51 11.86 20.11
C GLY A 244 -9.74 11.23 21.27
N ASN A 245 -8.40 11.21 21.22
CA ASN A 245 -7.57 10.71 22.30
C ASN A 245 -7.58 11.56 23.58
N MET A 246 -8.08 12.80 23.54
CA MET A 246 -8.38 13.56 24.75
C MET A 246 -9.53 12.94 25.56
N HIS A 247 -10.32 12.05 24.95
CA HIS A 247 -11.46 11.36 25.55
C HIS A 247 -11.11 9.90 25.91
N GLY A 248 -10.07 9.71 26.74
CA GLY A 248 -9.69 8.40 27.27
C GLY A 248 -8.76 7.56 26.37
N GLN A 249 -8.07 8.21 25.42
CA GLN A 249 -7.08 7.58 24.52
C GLN A 249 -7.55 6.28 23.84
N PRO A 250 -8.74 6.26 23.20
CA PRO A 250 -9.25 5.04 22.59
C PRO A 250 -8.44 4.61 21.37
N TYR A 251 -7.67 5.50 20.71
CA TYR A 251 -6.98 5.21 19.44
C TYR A 251 -5.48 5.05 19.63
N ARG A 252 -4.93 3.91 19.18
CA ARG A 252 -3.51 3.58 19.26
C ARG A 252 -2.93 3.34 17.87
N GLN A 253 -1.87 4.04 17.53
CA GLN A 253 -1.11 3.81 16.30
C GLN A 253 0.21 3.13 16.65
N ALA A 254 0.40 1.91 16.13
CA ALA A 254 1.58 1.09 16.44
C ALA A 254 2.88 1.68 15.85
N LEU A 255 2.77 2.36 14.72
CA LEU A 255 3.91 2.92 14.00
C LEU A 255 4.30 4.30 14.56
N ALA A 256 5.61 4.55 14.65
CA ALA A 256 6.13 5.88 14.92
C ALA A 256 5.70 6.86 13.81
N PRO A 257 5.51 8.17 14.10
CA PRO A 257 4.95 9.13 13.16
C PRO A 257 5.59 9.13 11.77
N ALA A 258 6.92 9.00 11.69
CA ALA A 258 7.65 9.00 10.42
C ALA A 258 7.33 7.81 9.50
N TRP A 259 6.86 6.68 10.05
CA TRP A 259 6.51 5.48 9.30
C TRP A 259 5.04 5.45 8.88
N ARG A 260 4.19 6.32 9.44
CA ARG A 260 2.76 6.30 9.20
C ARG A 260 2.46 6.66 7.76
N SER A 261 1.72 5.79 7.10
CA SER A 261 1.27 6.04 5.74
C SER A 261 0.29 7.22 5.73
N PRO A 262 0.56 8.28 4.94
CA PRO A 262 -0.43 9.30 4.68
C PRO A 262 -1.61 8.76 3.86
N VAL A 263 -1.40 7.71 3.05
CA VAL A 263 -2.41 7.13 2.17
C VAL A 263 -3.30 6.13 2.91
N ASN A 264 -2.73 5.33 3.80
CA ASN A 264 -3.44 4.29 4.53
C ASN A 264 -3.22 4.41 6.05
N PRO A 265 -3.75 5.45 6.73
CA PRO A 265 -3.66 5.52 8.18
C PRO A 265 -4.33 4.31 8.85
N CYS A 266 -3.57 3.58 9.67
CA CYS A 266 -4.07 2.48 10.50
C CYS A 266 -4.03 2.88 11.98
N PHE A 267 -5.01 2.41 12.75
CA PHE A 267 -5.05 2.53 14.20
C PHE A 267 -5.86 1.39 14.82
N GLN A 268 -5.55 1.06 16.07
CA GLN A 268 -6.28 0.11 16.88
C GLN A 268 -7.14 0.84 17.91
N LEU A 269 -8.22 0.20 18.35
CA LEU A 269 -8.93 0.62 19.55
C LEU A 269 -8.33 -0.04 20.79
N SER A 270 -8.56 0.54 21.97
CA SER A 270 -8.05 0.05 23.27
C SER A 270 -8.43 -1.40 23.60
N ASP A 271 -9.53 -1.90 23.01
CA ASP A 271 -10.09 -3.23 23.23
C ASP A 271 -10.89 -3.68 21.99
N VAL A 272 -11.04 -5.01 21.83
CA VAL A 272 -11.69 -5.63 20.67
C VAL A 272 -13.17 -5.26 20.58
N GLU A 273 -13.89 -5.32 21.71
CA GLU A 273 -15.32 -4.92 21.77
C GLU A 273 -15.51 -3.47 21.30
N GLY A 274 -14.59 -2.58 21.66
CA GLY A 274 -14.57 -1.21 21.18
C GLY A 274 -14.41 -1.12 19.66
N CYS A 275 -13.56 -1.97 19.06
CA CYS A 275 -13.34 -2.00 17.62
C CYS A 275 -14.59 -2.42 16.85
N ASP A 276 -15.29 -3.47 17.30
CA ASP A 276 -16.52 -3.93 16.63
C ASP A 276 -17.64 -2.88 16.74
N ALA A 277 -17.79 -2.28 17.93
CA ALA A 277 -18.73 -1.18 18.13
C ALA A 277 -18.41 0.04 17.26
N PHE A 278 -17.12 0.34 17.05
CA PHE A 278 -16.66 1.40 16.15
C PHE A 278 -17.07 1.13 14.72
N LEU A 279 -16.80 -0.08 14.21
CA LEU A 279 -17.11 -0.44 12.82
C LEU A 279 -18.63 -0.44 12.57
N ALA A 280 -19.43 -0.96 13.51
CA ALA A 280 -20.88 -0.93 13.40
C ALA A 280 -21.45 0.51 13.44
N ALA A 281 -20.91 1.37 14.31
CA ALA A 281 -21.31 2.78 14.38
C ALA A 281 -20.89 3.55 13.13
N ALA A 282 -19.71 3.27 12.59
CA ALA A 282 -19.21 3.87 11.35
C ALA A 282 -20.12 3.51 10.16
N GLU A 283 -20.52 2.24 10.05
CA GLU A 283 -21.41 1.77 9.00
C GLU A 283 -22.78 2.47 9.07
N THR A 284 -23.31 2.66 10.28
CA THR A 284 -24.54 3.44 10.52
C THR A 284 -24.38 4.91 10.10
N ALA A 285 -23.19 5.48 10.25
CA ALA A 285 -22.84 6.82 9.78
C ALA A 285 -22.52 6.89 8.27
N GLY A 286 -22.66 5.79 7.53
CA GLY A 286 -22.36 5.71 6.10
C GLY A 286 -20.87 5.61 5.77
N LEU A 287 -20.00 5.44 6.79
CA LEU A 287 -18.57 5.23 6.63
C LEU A 287 -18.28 3.74 6.50
N ARG A 288 -17.96 3.30 5.27
CA ARG A 288 -17.79 1.88 4.92
C ARG A 288 -16.32 1.52 4.72
N ASP A 289 -16.04 0.22 4.75
CA ASP A 289 -14.73 -0.37 4.43
C ASP A 289 -13.57 0.11 5.31
N LEU A 290 -13.87 0.48 6.57
CA LEU A 290 -12.89 0.92 7.56
C LEU A 290 -12.21 -0.24 8.31
N GLY A 291 -12.67 -1.48 8.13
CA GLY A 291 -12.07 -2.65 8.75
C GLY A 291 -10.59 -2.80 8.38
N GLY A 292 -9.74 -2.97 9.39
CA GLY A 292 -8.33 -3.29 9.21
C GLY A 292 -8.13 -4.63 8.49
N HIS A 293 -6.90 -4.88 8.04
CA HIS A 293 -6.59 -6.17 7.41
C HIS A 293 -6.77 -7.32 8.42
N PRO A 294 -7.36 -8.48 8.05
CA PRO A 294 -7.71 -9.54 9.01
C PRO A 294 -6.55 -10.02 9.89
N ALA A 295 -5.33 -10.01 9.36
CA ALA A 295 -4.14 -10.39 10.12
C ALA A 295 -3.78 -9.39 11.24
N HIS A 296 -4.20 -8.13 11.15
CA HIS A 296 -3.82 -7.06 12.08
C HIS A 296 -5.00 -6.56 12.94
N GLY A 297 -6.23 -6.77 12.47
CA GLY A 297 -7.44 -6.20 13.08
C GLY A 297 -7.43 -4.68 13.05
N GLY A 298 -8.24 -4.06 13.92
CA GLY A 298 -8.31 -2.61 14.05
C GLY A 298 -9.00 -1.91 12.88
N VAL A 299 -8.61 -0.67 12.66
CA VAL A 299 -9.21 0.24 11.67
C VAL A 299 -8.15 0.70 10.68
N ARG A 300 -8.53 0.74 9.40
CA ARG A 300 -7.73 1.29 8.31
C ARG A 300 -8.55 2.27 7.50
N VAL A 301 -8.03 3.49 7.38
CA VAL A 301 -8.58 4.53 6.51
C VAL A 301 -7.79 4.51 5.20
N SER A 302 -8.45 4.46 4.04
CA SER A 302 -7.76 4.52 2.74
C SER A 302 -8.08 5.81 2.01
N LEU A 303 -7.12 6.73 1.94
CA LEU A 303 -7.24 8.09 1.40
C LEU A 303 -6.78 8.16 -0.07
N TYR A 304 -7.24 7.24 -0.91
CA TYR A 304 -6.94 7.25 -2.35
C TYR A 304 -7.54 8.47 -3.06
N HIS A 305 -7.11 8.73 -4.30
CA HIS A 305 -7.45 9.93 -5.05
C HIS A 305 -8.96 10.17 -5.17
N GLY A 306 -9.73 9.10 -5.44
CA GLY A 306 -11.19 9.15 -5.61
C GLY A 306 -12.00 9.38 -4.32
N VAL A 307 -11.37 9.34 -3.15
CA VAL A 307 -12.04 9.70 -1.89
C VAL A 307 -12.37 11.19 -1.92
N ARG A 308 -13.58 11.57 -1.51
CA ARG A 308 -14.01 12.97 -1.48
C ARG A 308 -13.63 13.64 -0.15
N ASP A 309 -13.41 14.94 -0.16
CA ASP A 309 -13.00 15.68 1.04
C ASP A 309 -14.09 15.68 2.13
N ASP A 310 -15.35 15.78 1.74
CA ASP A 310 -16.49 15.74 2.67
C ASP A 310 -16.63 14.39 3.38
N ALA A 311 -16.25 13.28 2.72
CA ALA A 311 -16.18 11.98 3.37
C ALA A 311 -15.06 11.90 4.42
N VAL A 312 -13.92 12.56 4.18
CA VAL A 312 -12.82 12.64 5.15
C VAL A 312 -13.20 13.54 6.33
N GLU A 313 -13.94 14.63 6.08
CA GLU A 313 -14.48 15.49 7.13
C GLU A 313 -15.51 14.76 7.99
N THR A 314 -16.43 14.01 7.37
CA THR A 314 -17.40 13.16 8.08
C THR A 314 -16.69 12.13 8.96
N LEU A 315 -15.62 11.50 8.44
CA LEU A 315 -14.80 10.58 9.21
C LEU A 315 -14.13 11.28 10.41
N ALA A 316 -13.57 12.47 10.21
CA ALA A 316 -12.90 13.23 11.27
C ALA A 316 -13.87 13.57 12.42
N ASP A 317 -15.07 14.05 12.09
CA ASP A 317 -16.09 14.37 13.07
C ASP A 317 -16.60 13.10 13.80
N PHE A 318 -16.72 11.99 13.07
CA PHE A 318 -17.07 10.69 13.64
C PHE A 318 -16.03 10.19 14.66
N LEU A 319 -14.73 10.28 14.35
CA LEU A 319 -13.66 9.86 15.26
C LEU A 319 -13.76 10.58 16.62
N VAL A 320 -13.93 11.90 16.61
CA VAL A 320 -14.05 12.68 17.84
C VAL A 320 -15.33 12.32 18.60
N THR A 321 -16.45 12.22 17.89
CA THR A 321 -17.76 11.99 18.51
C THR A 321 -17.88 10.59 19.10
N PHE A 322 -17.35 9.58 18.41
CA PHE A 322 -17.29 8.21 18.92
C PHE A 322 -16.49 8.13 20.22
N ALA A 323 -15.31 8.78 20.26
CA ALA A 323 -14.47 8.82 21.45
C ALA A 323 -15.17 9.49 22.65
N ARG A 324 -15.83 10.65 22.42
CA ARG A 324 -16.64 11.34 23.45
C ARG A 324 -17.74 10.45 24.01
N HIS A 325 -18.54 9.84 23.15
CA HIS A 325 -19.65 8.98 23.55
C HIS A 325 -19.16 7.78 24.39
N ARG A 326 -18.05 7.15 23.97
CA ARG A 326 -17.45 6.03 24.70
C ARG A 326 -16.95 6.45 26.09
N SER A 327 -16.32 7.63 26.20
CA SER A 327 -15.83 8.14 27.49
C SER A 327 -16.94 8.44 28.51
N GLN A 328 -18.16 8.69 28.04
CA GLN A 328 -19.35 8.95 28.86
C GLN A 328 -20.13 7.67 29.24
N GLY A 329 -19.55 6.49 29.02
CA GLY A 329 -20.17 5.20 29.35
C GLY A 329 -21.10 4.63 28.28
N GLY A 330 -21.19 5.27 27.11
CA GLY A 330 -21.96 4.77 25.98
C GLY A 330 -21.33 3.52 25.36
N ARG A 331 -21.96 2.35 25.54
CA ARG A 331 -21.52 1.06 24.97
C ARG A 331 -22.26 0.65 23.69
N GLY A 332 -23.33 1.35 23.32
CA GLY A 332 -24.13 1.07 22.11
C GLY A 332 -23.75 1.94 20.90
N PRO A 333 -24.31 1.67 19.70
CA PRO A 333 -24.13 2.53 18.54
C PRO A 333 -24.64 3.94 18.86
N CYS A 334 -23.79 4.95 18.63
CA CYS A 334 -24.10 6.33 18.98
C CYS A 334 -25.15 6.90 18.01
N ALA A 335 -26.44 6.73 18.35
CA ALA A 335 -27.55 7.24 17.53
C ALA A 335 -27.56 8.78 17.40
N SER A 336 -26.83 9.50 18.28
CA SER A 336 -26.68 10.95 18.24
C SER A 336 -25.42 11.44 17.51
N ALA A 337 -24.53 10.55 17.05
CA ALA A 337 -23.26 10.93 16.42
C ALA A 337 -23.39 11.56 15.02
N VAL A 338 -24.59 11.53 14.43
CA VAL A 338 -24.85 12.06 13.09
C VAL A 338 -25.70 13.33 13.18
N ARG A 339 -25.23 14.33 13.91
CA ARG A 339 -25.50 15.72 13.52
C ARG A 339 -24.19 16.28 13.03
N VAL A 340 -23.97 16.18 11.72
CA VAL A 340 -22.94 16.94 11.00
C VAL A 340 -23.04 18.37 11.53
N ASN A 341 -21.98 18.85 12.19
CA ASN A 341 -22.00 20.17 12.77
C ASN A 341 -21.94 21.15 11.59
N ALA A 342 -23.10 21.60 11.11
CA ALA A 342 -23.23 22.39 9.88
C ALA A 342 -22.37 23.68 9.89
N HIS A 343 -21.97 24.14 11.07
CA HIS A 343 -21.03 25.26 11.24
C HIS A 343 -19.56 24.88 10.94
N ALA A 344 -19.09 23.69 11.32
CA ALA A 344 -17.73 23.24 11.00
C ALA A 344 -17.56 22.91 9.50
N ALA A 345 -18.64 22.48 8.84
CA ALA A 345 -18.67 22.25 7.40
C ALA A 345 -18.48 23.55 6.59
N ALA A 346 -18.98 24.70 7.09
CA ALA A 346 -18.85 25.99 6.42
C ALA A 346 -17.41 26.52 6.44
N ASP A 347 -16.73 26.43 7.59
CA ASP A 347 -15.32 26.85 7.73
C ASP A 347 -14.38 25.95 6.90
N ARG A 348 -14.68 24.65 6.81
CA ARG A 348 -13.91 23.70 5.99
C ARG A 348 -14.18 23.87 4.49
N ALA A 349 -15.40 24.23 4.09
CA ALA A 349 -15.72 24.60 2.71
C ALA A 349 -14.96 25.85 2.25
N ALA A 350 -14.77 26.85 3.12
CA ALA A 350 -13.95 28.02 2.83
C ALA A 350 -12.46 27.65 2.62
N ALA A 351 -11.91 26.74 3.41
CA ALA A 351 -10.55 26.22 3.20
C ALA A 351 -10.41 25.41 1.90
N ARG A 352 -11.50 24.81 1.41
CA ARG A 352 -11.57 24.07 0.14
C ARG A 352 -11.51 24.99 -1.09
N ALA A 353 -12.07 26.20 -0.98
CA ALA A 353 -12.05 27.22 -2.03
C ALA A 353 -10.67 27.88 -2.23
N ALA A 354 -9.74 27.72 -1.27
CA ALA A 354 -8.38 28.24 -1.36
C ALA A 354 -7.40 27.36 -2.17
N ILE A 355 -7.87 26.24 -2.72
CA ILE A 355 -7.09 25.40 -3.63
C ILE A 355 -7.17 26.04 -5.02
N PRO A 356 -6.05 26.35 -5.69
CA PRO A 356 -6.08 26.73 -7.09
C PRO A 356 -6.61 25.54 -7.89
N THR A 357 -7.88 25.59 -8.28
CA THR A 357 -8.37 24.83 -9.42
C THR A 357 -7.70 25.44 -10.64
N ALA A 358 -6.81 24.71 -11.30
CA ALA A 358 -6.28 25.15 -12.58
C ALA A 358 -7.48 25.35 -13.52
N ALA A 359 -7.67 26.60 -13.99
CA ALA A 359 -8.63 26.88 -15.05
C ALA A 359 -8.30 26.01 -16.26
N ALA A 360 -9.32 25.40 -16.83
CA ALA A 360 -9.21 24.48 -17.95
C ALA A 360 -8.75 25.21 -19.21
N ASP A 361 -7.44 25.35 -19.40
CA ASP A 361 -6.79 25.69 -20.66
C ASP A 361 -5.41 25.01 -20.71
N VAL A 362 -5.42 23.68 -20.80
CA VAL A 362 -4.22 22.91 -21.17
C VAL A 362 -4.28 22.67 -22.68
N PRO A 363 -3.37 23.25 -23.49
CA PRO A 363 -3.34 22.99 -24.91
C PRO A 363 -3.03 21.50 -25.15
N VAL A 364 -3.93 20.83 -25.85
CA VAL A 364 -3.71 19.47 -26.36
C VAL A 364 -2.47 19.47 -27.25
N VAL A 365 -1.37 18.91 -26.77
CA VAL A 365 -0.21 18.63 -27.62
C VAL A 365 -0.60 17.52 -28.58
N LYS A 366 -1.00 17.90 -29.80
CA LYS A 366 -1.15 16.96 -30.92
C LYS A 366 0.18 16.23 -31.08
N GLY A 367 0.15 14.91 -30.87
CA GLY A 367 1.28 14.03 -31.17
C GLY A 367 1.71 14.23 -32.62
N ARG A 368 3.01 14.46 -32.80
CA ARG A 368 3.67 14.59 -34.11
C ARG A 368 3.24 13.47 -35.06
N ASP A 369 2.83 13.87 -36.26
CA ASP A 369 2.92 13.06 -37.46
C ASP A 369 4.32 12.44 -37.54
N ARG A 370 4.37 11.11 -37.69
CA ARG A 370 5.57 10.40 -38.12
C ARG A 370 5.44 10.16 -39.61
N THR A 371 6.20 10.93 -40.39
CA THR A 371 6.79 10.44 -41.63
C THR A 371 8.07 9.69 -41.31
#